data_AF-A0A6P8FG99-F1
#
_entry.id   AF-A0A6P8FG99-F1
#
_cell.length_a   1.000
_cell.length_b   1.000
_cell.length_c   1.000
_cell.angle_alpha   90.00
_cell.angle_beta   90.00
_cell.angle_gamma   90.00
#
_symmetry.space_group_name_H-M   'P 1'
#
loop_
_entity.id
_entity.type
_entity.pdbx_description
1 polymer ?
#
loop_
_entity_poly.entity_id
_entity_poly.type
_entity_poly.pdbx_seq_one_letter_code
_entity_poly.pdbx_strand_id
1 'polypeptide(L)'
;MSLLHSFANAILMSVGPEVDEEIMVKLVIIVLIIQLTMSGVSPACGRAEYRIGQECCPMCGPGYYVRKHCTEFSSTACVPCLPPTYTDAPNGLASCKSCTVCDSSAGLRVKRTCSSTSDSLCEHLEGHYCTDPIKDGCRGAVEHSKCSPGQYVKQTGTVSTDTVCGDCVGDTYSNGSFTSCRPHTREREVRPYLQQRYSYNRD
;
A
#
# COMPACT_ATOMS: atom_id res chain seq x y z
N MET A 1 -11.47 -25.55 -33.89
CA MET A 1 -11.66 -24.84 -35.18
C MET A 1 -11.38 -25.70 -36.41
N SER A 2 -10.44 -26.66 -36.36
CA SER A 2 -10.13 -27.56 -37.49
C SER A 2 -11.16 -28.68 -37.70
N LEU A 3 -11.73 -29.26 -36.63
CA LEU A 3 -12.80 -30.27 -36.74
C LEU A 3 -14.08 -29.69 -37.37
N LEU A 4 -14.46 -28.45 -37.00
CA LEU A 4 -15.63 -27.73 -37.53
C LEU A 4 -15.58 -27.49 -39.05
N HIS A 5 -14.40 -27.18 -39.60
CA HIS A 5 -14.22 -27.05 -41.05
C HIS A 5 -14.37 -28.40 -41.78
N SER A 6 -13.94 -29.49 -41.16
CA SER A 6 -14.08 -30.84 -41.72
C SER A 6 -15.55 -31.30 -41.76
N PHE A 7 -16.34 -30.97 -40.75
CA PHE A 7 -17.78 -31.29 -40.72
C PHE A 7 -18.59 -30.45 -41.71
N ALA A 8 -18.26 -29.16 -41.88
CA ALA A 8 -18.93 -28.30 -42.86
C ALA A 8 -18.70 -28.79 -44.31
N ASN A 9 -17.48 -29.22 -44.64
CA ASN A 9 -17.16 -29.79 -45.95
C ASN A 9 -17.81 -31.16 -46.17
N ALA A 10 -17.97 -31.99 -45.12
CA ALA A 10 -18.64 -33.29 -45.23
C ALA A 10 -20.14 -33.16 -45.55
N ILE A 11 -20.82 -32.14 -44.99
CA ILE A 11 -22.24 -31.87 -45.25
C ILE A 11 -22.46 -31.40 -46.70
N LEU A 12 -21.52 -30.64 -47.27
CA LEU A 12 -21.59 -30.18 -48.67
C LEU A 12 -21.46 -31.31 -49.70
N MET A 13 -20.80 -32.44 -49.35
CA MET A 13 -20.54 -33.55 -50.29
C MET A 13 -21.58 -34.67 -50.23
N SER A 14 -22.53 -34.65 -49.29
CA SER A 14 -23.52 -35.72 -49.08
C SER A 14 -24.94 -35.42 -49.56
N VAL A 15 -25.18 -34.25 -50.17
CA VAL A 15 -26.52 -33.79 -50.51
C VAL A 15 -26.75 -33.92 -52.02
N GLY A 16 -27.52 -34.95 -52.40
CA GLY A 16 -27.93 -35.21 -53.78
C GLY A 16 -28.91 -34.15 -54.32
N PRO A 17 -29.14 -34.11 -55.65
CA PRO A 17 -29.82 -33.02 -56.35
C PRO A 17 -31.35 -33.12 -56.22
N GLU A 18 -31.90 -33.06 -55.01
CA GLU A 18 -33.35 -33.09 -54.77
C GLU A 18 -33.75 -32.56 -53.39
N VAL A 19 -32.99 -31.61 -52.84
CA VAL A 19 -33.41 -30.84 -51.65
C VAL A 19 -33.80 -29.44 -52.06
N ASP A 20 -35.02 -29.05 -51.66
CA ASP A 20 -35.59 -27.72 -51.90
C ASP A 20 -34.60 -26.63 -51.42
N GLU A 21 -34.38 -25.61 -52.25
CA GLU A 21 -33.47 -24.49 -51.94
C GLU A 21 -33.89 -23.81 -50.63
N GLU A 22 -35.20 -23.82 -50.31
CA GLU A 22 -35.70 -23.36 -49.01
C GLU A 22 -35.23 -24.21 -47.83
N ILE A 23 -35.14 -25.54 -48.00
CA ILE A 23 -34.72 -26.47 -46.93
C ILE A 23 -33.23 -26.30 -46.65
N MET A 24 -32.43 -26.13 -47.71
CA MET A 24 -30.99 -25.86 -47.57
C MET A 24 -30.72 -24.53 -46.87
N VAL A 25 -31.45 -23.47 -47.22
CA VAL A 25 -31.34 -22.16 -46.55
C VAL A 25 -31.76 -22.27 -45.08
N LYS A 26 -32.85 -22.98 -44.77
CA LYS A 26 -33.30 -23.22 -43.38
C LYS A 26 -32.26 -23.98 -42.57
N LEU A 27 -31.62 -25.01 -43.13
CA LEU A 27 -30.56 -25.77 -42.47
C LEU A 27 -29.32 -24.91 -42.19
N VAL A 28 -28.88 -24.08 -43.15
CA VAL A 28 -27.74 -23.17 -42.95
C VAL A 28 -28.06 -22.13 -41.88
N ILE A 29 -29.28 -21.56 -41.88
CA ILE A 29 -29.72 -20.61 -40.85
C ILE A 29 -29.74 -21.28 -39.46
N ILE A 30 -30.27 -22.50 -39.35
CA ILE A 30 -30.29 -23.25 -38.08
C ILE A 30 -28.87 -23.53 -37.59
N VAL A 31 -27.95 -23.93 -38.48
CA VAL A 31 -26.54 -24.14 -38.13
C VAL A 31 -25.90 -22.83 -37.68
N LEU A 32 -26.12 -21.71 -38.38
CA LEU A 32 -25.60 -20.39 -37.98
C LEU A 32 -26.17 -19.93 -36.63
N ILE A 33 -27.45 -20.16 -36.36
CA ILE A 33 -28.06 -19.87 -35.05
C ILE A 33 -27.42 -20.72 -33.95
N ILE A 34 -27.18 -22.00 -34.20
CA ILE A 34 -26.49 -22.89 -33.25
C ILE A 34 -25.04 -22.44 -33.03
N GLN A 35 -24.32 -21.99 -34.07
CA GLN A 35 -22.97 -21.43 -33.91
C GLN A 35 -22.99 -20.12 -33.11
N LEU A 36 -24.03 -19.30 -33.25
CA LEU A 36 -24.20 -18.06 -32.47
C LEU A 36 -24.56 -18.33 -31.00
N THR A 37 -25.34 -19.37 -30.69
CA THR A 37 -25.67 -19.78 -29.31
C THR A 37 -24.55 -20.55 -28.63
N MET A 38 -23.62 -21.16 -29.39
CA MET A 38 -22.39 -21.78 -28.90
C MET A 38 -21.24 -20.77 -28.71
N SER A 39 -21.56 -19.48 -28.65
CA SER A 39 -20.68 -18.50 -28.01
C SER A 39 -20.65 -18.86 -26.52
N GLY A 40 -19.66 -19.66 -26.13
CA GLY A 40 -19.42 -20.08 -24.75
C GLY A 40 -19.14 -18.90 -23.83
N VAL A 41 -20.20 -18.16 -23.49
CA VAL A 41 -20.22 -17.26 -22.35
C VAL A 41 -20.16 -18.19 -21.15
N SER A 42 -18.94 -18.52 -20.73
CA SER A 42 -18.73 -18.99 -19.37
C SER A 42 -19.34 -17.90 -18.49
N PRO A 43 -20.40 -18.19 -17.72
CA PRO A 43 -20.98 -17.17 -16.85
C PRO A 43 -19.84 -16.66 -15.98
N ALA A 44 -19.65 -15.35 -15.94
CA ALA A 44 -18.79 -14.77 -14.92
C ALA A 44 -19.30 -15.29 -13.57
N CYS A 45 -18.39 -15.75 -12.71
CA CYS A 45 -18.80 -16.26 -11.40
C CYS A 45 -19.59 -15.20 -10.62
N GLY A 46 -20.48 -15.65 -9.74
CA GLY A 46 -21.27 -14.77 -8.90
C GLY A 46 -20.39 -13.88 -8.01
N ARG A 47 -21.01 -12.84 -7.41
CA ARG A 47 -20.28 -11.86 -6.57
C ARG A 47 -19.50 -12.46 -5.40
N ALA A 48 -19.90 -13.64 -4.91
CA ALA A 48 -19.28 -14.34 -3.79
C ALA A 48 -18.58 -15.65 -4.23
N GLU A 49 -18.21 -15.74 -5.51
CA GLU A 49 -17.60 -16.93 -6.09
C GLU A 49 -16.30 -16.58 -6.84
N TYR A 50 -15.31 -17.46 -6.74
CA TYR A 50 -14.07 -17.36 -7.52
C TYR A 50 -14.01 -18.50 -8.55
N ARG A 51 -13.30 -18.25 -9.64
CA ARG A 51 -13.16 -19.24 -10.72
C ARG A 51 -11.98 -20.17 -10.46
N ILE A 52 -12.20 -21.48 -10.60
CA ILE A 52 -11.15 -22.50 -10.68
C ILE A 52 -11.39 -23.34 -11.94
N GLY A 53 -10.50 -23.21 -12.92
CA GLY A 53 -10.74 -23.79 -14.25
C GLY A 53 -12.02 -23.23 -14.90
N GLN A 54 -13.01 -24.10 -15.11
CA GLN A 54 -14.34 -23.75 -15.66
C GLN A 54 -15.44 -23.72 -14.58
N GLU A 55 -15.12 -24.02 -13.32
CA GLU A 55 -16.07 -24.05 -12.21
C GLU A 55 -16.02 -22.75 -11.40
N CYS A 56 -17.17 -22.38 -10.83
CA CYS A 56 -17.30 -21.28 -9.88
C CYS A 56 -17.47 -21.85 -8.47
N CYS A 57 -16.58 -21.46 -7.57
CA CYS A 57 -16.54 -21.94 -6.20
C CYS A 57 -16.90 -20.83 -5.21
N PRO A 58 -17.64 -21.12 -4.13
CA PRO A 58 -17.90 -20.15 -3.07
C PRO A 58 -16.59 -19.65 -2.43
N MET A 59 -16.46 -18.34 -2.24
CA MET A 59 -15.30 -17.72 -1.62
C MET A 59 -15.21 -18.01 -0.11
N CYS A 60 -13.99 -17.97 0.42
CA CYS A 60 -13.77 -17.87 1.86
C CYS A 60 -14.00 -16.44 2.34
N GLY A 61 -14.57 -16.28 3.53
CA GLY A 61 -14.74 -14.96 4.14
C GLY A 61 -13.41 -14.31 4.56
N PRO A 62 -13.42 -13.01 4.92
CA PRO A 62 -12.28 -12.35 5.54
C PRO A 62 -11.77 -13.13 6.76
N GLY A 63 -10.46 -13.18 6.97
CA GLY A 63 -9.84 -13.99 8.02
C GLY A 63 -9.61 -15.44 7.67
N TYR A 64 -9.97 -15.87 6.45
CA TYR A 64 -9.79 -17.24 5.98
C TYR A 64 -9.20 -17.27 4.57
N TYR A 65 -8.56 -18.39 4.25
CA TYR A 65 -8.04 -18.73 2.92
C TYR A 65 -8.51 -20.13 2.50
N VAL A 66 -8.38 -20.44 1.21
CA VAL A 66 -8.76 -21.73 0.63
C VAL A 66 -7.71 -22.79 0.94
N ARG A 67 -8.08 -23.80 1.73
CA ARG A 67 -7.29 -25.03 1.89
C ARG A 67 -7.57 -26.04 0.79
N LYS A 68 -8.85 -26.16 0.39
CA LYS A 68 -9.29 -27.07 -0.67
C LYS A 68 -10.37 -26.38 -1.51
N HIS A 69 -10.19 -26.39 -2.83
CA HIS A 69 -11.19 -25.89 -3.76
C HIS A 69 -12.48 -26.71 -3.68
N CYS A 70 -13.58 -26.10 -4.10
CA CYS A 70 -14.82 -26.82 -4.28
C CYS A 70 -14.66 -27.90 -5.36
N THR A 71 -15.57 -28.86 -5.35
CA THR A 71 -15.79 -29.85 -6.40
C THR A 71 -17.28 -29.87 -6.71
N GLU A 72 -17.70 -30.59 -7.75
CA GLU A 72 -19.12 -30.83 -8.06
C GLU A 72 -19.96 -31.20 -6.80
N PHE A 73 -19.40 -32.01 -5.90
CA PHE A 73 -20.10 -32.51 -4.71
C PHE A 73 -19.68 -31.88 -3.37
N SER A 74 -18.76 -30.89 -3.34
CA SER A 74 -18.28 -30.32 -2.08
C SER A 74 -17.95 -28.84 -2.20
N SER A 75 -18.28 -28.06 -1.17
CA SER A 75 -17.96 -26.63 -1.13
C SER A 75 -16.48 -26.37 -0.83
N THR A 76 -16.04 -25.13 -1.02
CA THR A 76 -14.69 -24.67 -0.68
C THR A 76 -14.41 -24.89 0.82
N ALA A 77 -13.30 -25.53 1.14
CA ALA A 77 -12.84 -25.67 2.52
C ALA A 77 -11.93 -24.49 2.90
N CYS A 78 -12.36 -23.72 3.89
CA CYS A 78 -11.68 -22.53 4.36
C CYS A 78 -10.95 -22.77 5.69
N VAL A 79 -9.78 -22.15 5.86
CA VAL A 79 -8.95 -22.24 7.08
C VAL A 79 -8.58 -20.84 7.54
N PRO A 80 -8.58 -20.56 8.86
CA PRO A 80 -8.29 -19.23 9.37
C PRO A 80 -6.84 -18.80 9.10
N CYS A 81 -6.65 -17.50 8.92
CA CYS A 81 -5.34 -16.88 8.89
C CYS A 81 -4.70 -16.94 10.28
N LEU A 82 -3.48 -17.45 10.35
CA LEU A 82 -2.67 -17.42 11.56
C LEU A 82 -1.81 -16.14 11.56
N PRO A 83 -1.54 -15.53 12.72
CA PRO A 83 -0.57 -14.45 12.81
C PRO A 83 0.79 -14.89 12.23
N PRO A 84 1.51 -14.04 11.46
CA PRO A 84 1.21 -12.64 11.14
C PRO A 84 0.57 -12.48 9.75
N THR A 85 -0.59 -13.09 9.50
CA THR A 85 -1.27 -13.01 8.20
C THR A 85 -2.76 -12.64 8.31
N TYR A 86 -3.32 -12.11 7.22
CA TYR A 86 -4.70 -11.63 7.16
C TYR A 86 -5.35 -11.78 5.77
N THR A 87 -6.68 -11.74 5.73
CA THR A 87 -7.46 -11.45 4.51
C THR A 87 -8.62 -10.51 4.87
N ASP A 88 -8.78 -9.44 4.12
CA ASP A 88 -9.68 -8.31 4.41
C ASP A 88 -11.00 -8.34 3.62
N ALA A 89 -11.12 -9.27 2.68
CA ALA A 89 -12.29 -9.42 1.82
C ALA A 89 -12.59 -10.90 1.52
N PRO A 90 -13.81 -11.23 1.08
CA PRO A 90 -14.11 -12.53 0.49
C PRO A 90 -13.12 -12.86 -0.62
N ASN A 91 -12.57 -14.06 -0.61
CA ASN A 91 -11.45 -14.42 -1.48
C ASN A 91 -11.42 -15.90 -1.86
N GLY A 92 -10.66 -16.20 -2.92
CA GLY A 92 -10.29 -17.56 -3.35
C GLY A 92 -8.79 -17.83 -3.22
N LEU A 93 -8.10 -17.16 -2.30
CA LEU A 93 -6.63 -17.22 -2.17
C LEU A 93 -6.18 -18.55 -1.57
N ALA A 94 -5.06 -19.08 -2.06
CA ALA A 94 -4.44 -20.29 -1.51
C ALA A 94 -3.68 -20.05 -0.19
N SER A 95 -3.47 -18.78 0.19
CA SER A 95 -2.84 -18.38 1.44
C SER A 95 -3.27 -16.98 1.85
N CYS A 96 -3.15 -16.65 3.13
CA CYS A 96 -3.39 -15.29 3.63
C CYS A 96 -2.26 -14.32 3.22
N LYS A 97 -2.56 -13.02 3.23
CA LYS A 97 -1.58 -11.94 2.99
C LYS A 97 -0.74 -11.75 4.23
N SER A 98 0.55 -11.46 4.08
CA SER A 98 1.39 -11.09 5.24
C SER A 98 1.01 -9.68 5.72
N CYS A 99 1.00 -9.48 7.03
CA CYS A 99 0.80 -8.15 7.59
C CYS A 99 1.99 -7.23 7.26
N THR A 100 1.72 -5.94 7.10
CA THR A 100 2.73 -4.90 7.01
C THR A 100 3.60 -4.86 8.28
N VAL A 101 4.90 -4.61 8.14
CA VAL A 101 5.79 -4.43 9.28
C VAL A 101 6.06 -2.94 9.45
N CYS A 102 5.71 -2.39 10.61
CA CYS A 102 6.02 -1.01 10.96
C CYS A 102 7.43 -0.95 11.55
N ASP A 103 8.42 -0.80 10.67
CA ASP A 103 9.84 -0.80 11.02
C ASP A 103 10.25 0.53 11.68
N SER A 104 10.74 0.45 12.92
CA SER A 104 11.23 1.63 13.64
C SER A 104 12.47 2.23 13.03
N SER A 105 13.28 1.45 12.29
CA SER A 105 14.44 1.97 11.54
C SER A 105 14.03 2.81 10.33
N ALA A 106 12.79 2.62 9.85
CA ALA A 106 12.17 3.45 8.81
C ALA A 106 11.33 4.60 9.40
N GLY A 107 11.50 4.91 10.69
CA GLY A 107 10.77 5.98 11.35
C GLY A 107 9.30 5.65 11.64
N LEU A 108 8.91 4.38 11.67
CA LEU A 108 7.50 3.97 11.81
C LEU A 108 7.21 3.25 13.14
N ARG A 109 5.94 3.30 13.56
CA ARG A 109 5.38 2.48 14.64
C ARG A 109 3.99 1.97 14.29
N VAL A 110 3.56 0.92 15.00
CA VAL A 110 2.22 0.35 14.83
C VAL A 110 1.18 1.31 15.42
N LYS A 111 0.30 1.83 14.56
CA LYS A 111 -0.91 2.57 14.94
C LYS A 111 -2.07 1.62 15.25
N ARG A 112 -2.23 0.59 14.40
CA ARG A 112 -3.24 -0.46 14.56
C ARG A 112 -2.59 -1.81 14.34
N THR A 113 -2.75 -2.71 15.31
CA THR A 113 -2.21 -4.07 15.24
C THR A 113 -2.91 -4.87 14.14
N CYS A 114 -2.16 -5.76 13.49
CA CYS A 114 -2.73 -6.71 12.54
C CYS A 114 -3.71 -7.67 13.23
N SER A 115 -4.75 -8.08 12.50
CA SER A 115 -5.67 -9.15 12.90
C SER A 115 -5.85 -10.11 11.72
N SER A 116 -6.52 -11.25 11.92
CA SER A 116 -6.81 -12.16 10.81
C SER A 116 -7.63 -11.49 9.69
N THR A 117 -8.43 -10.46 10.00
CA THR A 117 -9.31 -9.78 9.04
C THR A 117 -8.80 -8.42 8.57
N SER A 118 -7.65 -7.95 9.05
CA SER A 118 -7.17 -6.61 8.71
C SER A 118 -5.67 -6.49 8.84
N ASP A 119 -5.05 -5.77 7.89
CA ASP A 119 -3.63 -5.44 7.98
C ASP A 119 -3.35 -4.56 9.19
N SER A 120 -2.12 -4.59 9.67
CA SER A 120 -1.58 -3.53 10.52
C SER A 120 -1.56 -2.19 9.80
N LEU A 121 -1.75 -1.11 10.56
CA LEU A 121 -1.62 0.25 10.07
C LEU A 121 -0.42 0.89 10.77
N CYS A 122 0.49 1.46 10.00
CA CYS A 122 1.66 2.15 10.53
C CYS A 122 1.43 3.67 10.61
N GLU A 123 2.14 4.32 11.51
CA GLU A 123 2.27 5.77 11.59
C GLU A 123 3.73 6.15 11.84
N HIS A 124 4.07 7.43 11.64
CA HIS A 124 5.42 7.92 11.92
C HIS A 124 5.72 7.91 13.43
N LEU A 125 7.00 7.78 13.77
CA LEU A 125 7.50 7.98 15.12
C LEU A 125 7.44 9.46 15.54
N GLU A 126 7.60 9.72 16.83
CA GLU A 126 7.81 11.09 17.30
C GLU A 126 9.12 11.65 16.77
N GLY A 127 9.13 12.96 16.49
CA GLY A 127 10.27 13.61 15.84
C GLY A 127 10.51 13.16 14.39
N HIS A 128 9.53 12.52 13.74
CA HIS A 128 9.57 12.17 12.33
C HIS A 128 8.37 12.79 11.60
N TYR A 129 8.54 13.06 10.30
CA TYR A 129 7.45 13.43 9.41
C TYR A 129 7.21 12.35 8.36
N CYS A 130 5.97 12.18 7.94
CA CYS A 130 5.59 11.18 6.95
C CYS A 130 5.97 11.64 5.53
N THR A 131 6.66 10.79 4.79
CA THR A 131 7.02 11.01 3.39
C THR A 131 6.15 10.22 2.41
N ASP A 132 5.51 9.14 2.87
CA ASP A 132 4.58 8.32 2.08
C ASP A 132 3.24 8.17 2.85
N PRO A 133 2.36 9.20 2.79
CA PRO A 133 1.09 9.20 3.49
C PRO A 133 0.08 8.25 2.82
N ILE A 134 -0.58 7.45 3.64
CA ILE A 134 -1.74 6.65 3.24
C ILE A 134 -2.97 7.06 4.06
N LYS A 135 -4.14 6.56 3.67
CA LYS A 135 -5.34 6.78 4.46
C LYS A 135 -5.11 6.34 5.91
N ASP A 136 -5.23 7.31 6.82
CA ASP A 136 -5.09 7.14 8.28
C ASP A 136 -3.71 6.63 8.76
N GLY A 137 -2.67 6.63 7.93
CA GLY A 137 -1.35 6.09 8.29
C GLY A 137 -0.19 6.59 7.43
N CYS A 138 0.97 5.96 7.60
CA CYS A 138 2.21 6.31 6.94
C CYS A 138 3.02 5.05 6.57
N ARG A 139 3.57 5.00 5.35
CA ARG A 139 4.40 3.87 4.87
C ARG A 139 5.90 4.15 4.91
N GLY A 140 6.30 5.39 5.12
CA GLY A 140 7.70 5.79 5.25
C GLY A 140 7.79 7.16 5.91
N ALA A 141 8.72 7.29 6.85
CA ALA A 141 8.92 8.52 7.60
C ALA A 141 10.41 8.85 7.73
N VAL A 142 10.71 10.13 7.91
CA VAL A 142 12.07 10.65 8.05
C VAL A 142 12.16 11.46 9.33
N GLU A 143 13.27 11.33 10.05
CA GLU A 143 13.53 12.11 11.26
C GLU A 143 13.58 13.61 10.92
N HIS A 144 13.02 14.45 11.78
CA HIS A 144 13.11 15.89 11.65
C HIS A 144 14.57 16.35 11.71
N SER A 145 14.93 17.27 10.82
CA SER A 145 16.22 17.94 10.81
C SER A 145 16.49 18.63 12.15
N LYS A 146 17.71 18.46 12.65
CA LYS A 146 18.20 19.16 13.86
C LYS A 146 18.99 20.38 13.42
N CYS A 147 18.61 21.56 13.93
CA CYS A 147 19.37 22.76 13.65
C CYS A 147 20.75 22.71 14.32
N SER A 148 21.76 23.18 13.62
CA SER A 148 23.13 23.18 14.11
C SER A 148 23.38 24.34 15.10
N PRO A 149 24.43 24.28 15.93
CA PRO A 149 24.91 25.46 16.64
C PRO A 149 25.13 26.63 15.67
N GLY A 150 24.70 27.83 16.08
CA GLY A 150 24.64 29.01 15.19
C GLY A 150 23.33 29.12 14.41
N GLN A 151 22.44 28.13 14.47
CA GLN A 151 21.09 28.18 13.91
C GLN A 151 20.02 28.11 14.99
N TYR A 152 18.86 28.69 14.69
CA TYR A 152 17.65 28.62 15.52
C TYR A 152 16.53 27.89 14.75
N VAL A 153 15.62 27.28 15.50
CA VAL A 153 14.41 26.65 14.97
C VAL A 153 13.46 27.75 14.52
N LYS A 154 13.42 27.99 13.22
CA LYS A 154 12.50 28.97 12.60
C LYS A 154 11.08 28.42 12.53
N GLN A 155 10.95 27.13 12.23
CA GLN A 155 9.68 26.40 12.23
C GLN A 155 9.92 24.99 12.76
N THR A 156 9.15 24.58 13.76
CA THR A 156 9.16 23.20 14.26
C THR A 156 8.55 22.27 13.21
N GLY A 157 9.16 21.10 13.02
CA GLY A 157 8.61 20.05 12.17
C GLY A 157 7.20 19.63 12.60
N THR A 158 6.40 19.17 11.64
CA THR A 158 5.05 18.66 11.85
C THR A 158 4.96 17.20 11.39
N VAL A 159 3.78 16.60 11.46
CA VAL A 159 3.52 15.23 10.96
C VAL A 159 3.79 15.09 9.45
N SER A 160 3.82 16.19 8.70
CA SER A 160 3.97 16.20 7.24
C SER A 160 5.09 17.11 6.73
N THR A 161 5.76 17.85 7.61
CA THR A 161 6.81 18.80 7.21
C THR A 161 8.01 18.70 8.13
N ASP A 162 9.20 18.92 7.56
CA ASP A 162 10.44 18.95 8.32
C ASP A 162 10.58 20.25 9.14
N THR A 163 11.52 20.23 10.09
CA THR A 163 11.99 21.40 10.82
C THR A 163 12.75 22.34 9.90
N VAL A 164 12.46 23.64 9.98
CA VAL A 164 13.16 24.68 9.23
C VAL A 164 14.08 25.45 10.17
N CYS A 165 15.35 25.54 9.80
CA CYS A 165 16.38 26.27 10.55
C CYS A 165 16.63 27.65 9.93
N GLY A 166 16.92 28.64 10.79
CA GLY A 166 17.42 29.95 10.38
C GLY A 166 18.78 30.22 11.00
N ASP A 167 19.64 30.97 10.31
CA ASP A 167 20.98 31.31 10.82
C ASP A 167 20.94 32.51 11.77
N CYS A 168 21.78 32.48 12.80
CA CYS A 168 22.02 33.63 13.66
C CYS A 168 22.91 34.66 12.97
N VAL A 169 22.58 35.93 13.15
CA VAL A 169 23.32 37.07 12.56
C VAL A 169 23.85 37.99 13.66
N GLY A 170 24.96 38.66 13.39
CA GLY A 170 25.64 39.54 14.35
C GLY A 170 26.16 38.79 15.58
N ASP A 171 26.22 39.49 16.73
CA ASP A 171 26.71 38.94 18.01
C ASP A 171 25.64 38.11 18.75
N THR A 172 24.92 37.24 18.01
CA THR A 172 23.89 36.36 18.58
C THR A 172 24.20 34.90 18.34
N TYR A 173 23.72 34.02 19.22
CA TYR A 173 23.94 32.60 19.15
C TYR A 173 22.69 31.78 19.47
N SER A 174 22.73 30.54 19.03
CA SER A 174 21.81 29.48 19.42
C SER A 174 22.59 28.17 19.44
N ASN A 175 22.22 27.27 20.33
CA ASN A 175 22.77 25.91 20.38
C ASN A 175 22.06 24.95 19.40
N GLY A 176 21.20 25.47 18.51
CA GLY A 176 20.38 24.67 17.60
C GLY A 176 18.99 24.34 18.16
N SER A 177 18.74 24.50 19.46
CA SER A 177 17.44 24.15 20.07
C SER A 177 16.56 25.36 20.37
N PHE A 178 17.04 26.58 20.20
CA PHE A 178 16.27 27.79 20.50
C PHE A 178 15.36 28.16 19.34
N THR A 179 14.21 28.78 19.65
CA THR A 179 13.28 29.34 18.63
C THR A 179 13.69 30.72 18.14
N SER A 180 14.74 31.31 18.72
CA SER A 180 15.36 32.56 18.29
C SER A 180 16.81 32.66 18.80
N CYS A 181 17.62 33.46 18.13
CA CYS A 181 19.00 33.72 18.56
C CYS A 181 19.04 34.64 19.77
N ARG A 182 19.95 34.35 20.71
CA ARG A 182 20.16 35.12 21.93
C ARG A 182 21.46 35.92 21.82
N PRO A 183 21.55 37.13 22.38
CA PRO A 183 22.80 37.86 22.40
C PRO A 183 23.85 37.11 23.21
N HIS A 184 25.10 37.13 22.77
CA HIS A 184 26.20 36.69 23.62
C HIS A 184 26.25 37.60 24.85
N THR A 185 26.18 37.01 26.05
CA THR A 185 26.61 37.72 27.25
C THR A 185 28.10 37.95 27.11
N ARG A 186 28.49 39.16 26.71
CA ARG A 186 29.84 39.64 26.96
C ARG A 186 29.97 39.68 28.48
N GLU A 187 30.53 38.63 29.08
CA GLU A 187 31.32 38.82 30.29
C GLU A 187 32.43 39.77 29.88
N ARG A 188 32.15 41.08 30.01
CA ARG A 188 33.23 42.05 30.05
C ARG A 188 34.03 41.64 31.28
N GLU A 189 35.20 41.07 31.03
CA GLU A 189 36.32 41.19 31.96
C GLU A 189 36.40 42.64 32.41
N VAL A 190 35.80 42.93 33.56
CA VAL A 190 36.14 44.09 34.37
C VAL A 190 36.23 43.57 35.79
N ARG A 191 37.31 42.84 36.08
CA ARG A 191 37.89 42.80 37.43
C ARG A 191 39.42 42.80 37.30
N PRO A 192 40.16 43.54 38.15
CA PRO A 192 39.74 44.58 39.10
C PRO A 192 40.64 45.84 39.05
N TYR A 193 40.10 46.99 39.47
CA TYR A 193 40.82 48.23 39.83
C TYR A 193 41.75 48.05 41.07
N LEU A 194 42.50 46.95 41.16
CA LEU A 194 43.41 46.67 42.28
C LEU A 194 44.89 46.64 41.88
N GLN A 195 45.25 47.11 40.68
CA GLN A 195 46.66 47.20 40.24
C GLN A 195 47.20 48.63 40.02
N GLN A 196 46.50 49.66 40.53
CA GLN A 196 46.94 51.06 40.42
C GLN A 196 47.17 51.79 41.75
N ARG A 197 47.23 51.10 42.90
CA ARG A 197 47.62 51.71 44.18
C ARG A 197 49.00 51.31 44.73
N TYR A 198 49.82 50.62 43.96
CA TYR A 198 51.18 50.23 44.38
C TYR A 198 52.33 50.88 43.61
N SER A 199 52.08 51.97 42.84
CA SER A 199 53.18 52.67 42.17
C SER A 199 52.99 54.17 41.94
N TYR A 200 52.16 54.85 42.76
CA TYR A 200 52.12 56.32 42.81
C TYR A 200 51.66 56.80 44.20
N ASN A 201 52.56 56.68 45.18
CA ASN A 201 52.75 57.58 46.33
C ASN A 201 53.84 56.96 47.20
N ARG A 202 55.06 57.11 46.69
CA ARG A 202 56.28 57.15 47.49
C ARG A 202 56.48 58.64 47.78
N ASP A 203 56.06 59.05 48.97
CA ASP A 203 56.61 60.17 49.74
C ASP A 203 56.55 59.75 51.22
#